data_AF-A0A354MUG9-F1
#
_entry.id   AF-A0A354MUG9-F1
#
_cell.length_a   1.000
_cell.length_b   1.000
_cell.length_c   1.000
_cell.angle_alpha   90.00
_cell.angle_beta   90.00
_cell.angle_gamma   90.00
#
_symmetry.space_group_name_H-M   'P 1'
#
loop_
_entity.id
_entity.type
_entity.pdbx_description
1 polymer ?
#
loop_
_entity_poly.entity_id
_entity_poly.type
_entity_poly.pdbx_seq_one_letter_code
_entity_poly.pdbx_strand_id
1 'polypeptide(L)'
;MKTYAKRKTLPLGSIRARGFLKEQLERSKDGMGGHLPEIEPGMIADPYIHKTVVKQWDGGEISGWGAEISGNYYAGLIQLAFTLDDEELKRKAEEWVDAVLKTQRPDGYLGTYNEPDAKIYEDYNAWGNACGMRALLFYYEATGRQDVFDAVYRCMLWFAKVWSGEHKTCYAGALITEPVLYCYERTGDRRLLEFAEEYAEYLCKHTIFANSYLDFTDPKLKYNANHTAAYGVAVRLPALLYAATGKKKYLDAS
;
A
#
# COMPACT_ATOMS: atom_id res chain seq x y z
N MET A 1 10.77 15.10 12.91
CA MET A 1 10.79 15.70 11.55
C MET A 1 9.60 16.65 11.39
N LYS A 2 9.69 17.67 10.53
CA LYS A 2 8.58 18.60 10.28
C LYS A 2 7.62 17.98 9.24
N THR A 3 6.42 17.58 9.68
CA THR A 3 5.28 17.34 8.79
C THR A 3 4.46 18.64 8.70
N TYR A 4 3.89 18.90 7.52
CA TYR A 4 2.98 20.02 7.25
C TYR A 4 1.51 19.65 7.45
N ALA A 5 1.22 18.37 7.72
CA ALA A 5 -0.11 17.94 8.14
C ALA A 5 -0.54 18.65 9.43
N LYS A 6 -1.77 19.17 9.44
CA LYS A 6 -2.35 19.88 10.60
C LYS A 6 -2.98 18.94 11.63
N ARG A 7 -3.25 17.71 11.22
CA ARG A 7 -3.89 16.66 12.02
C ARG A 7 -3.03 15.41 11.95
N LYS A 8 -3.17 14.55 12.96
CA LYS A 8 -2.57 13.22 12.99
C LYS A 8 -3.68 12.20 13.12
N THR A 9 -3.46 11.02 12.56
CA THR A 9 -4.30 9.85 12.81
C THR A 9 -4.26 9.51 14.29
N LEU A 10 -5.39 9.04 14.81
CA LEU A 10 -5.42 8.44 16.14
C LEU A 10 -4.89 7.00 16.04
N PRO A 11 -4.19 6.48 17.07
CA PRO A 11 -3.65 5.14 17.04
C PRO A 11 -4.74 4.11 16.68
N LEU A 12 -4.39 3.12 15.86
CA LEU A 12 -5.31 2.04 15.53
C LEU A 12 -5.76 1.34 16.82
N GLY A 13 -7.07 1.11 16.95
CA GLY A 13 -7.62 0.58 18.19
C GLY A 13 -7.66 1.59 19.35
N SER A 14 -7.58 2.90 19.12
CA SER A 14 -7.93 3.91 20.15
C SER A 14 -9.41 4.32 20.12
N ILE A 15 -10.10 4.08 19.00
CA ILE A 15 -11.53 4.32 18.82
C ILE A 15 -12.27 2.98 18.89
N ARG A 16 -13.42 2.95 19.57
CA ARG A 16 -14.29 1.76 19.69
C ARG A 16 -15.65 2.03 19.09
N ALA A 17 -16.08 1.15 18.20
CA ALA A 17 -17.43 1.20 17.61
C ALA A 17 -18.51 0.84 18.64
N ARG A 18 -19.71 1.40 18.47
CA ARG A 18 -20.91 1.07 19.26
C ARG A 18 -22.14 0.98 18.35
N GLY A 19 -23.21 0.36 18.84
CA GLY A 19 -24.48 0.24 18.12
C GLY A 19 -24.32 -0.45 16.77
N PHE A 20 -24.97 0.09 15.75
CA PHE A 20 -24.96 -0.45 14.39
C PHE A 20 -23.56 -0.74 13.85
N LEU A 21 -22.60 0.18 14.03
CA LEU A 21 -21.23 -0.03 13.52
C LEU A 21 -20.53 -1.20 14.21
N LYS A 22 -20.73 -1.37 15.52
CA LYS A 22 -20.17 -2.51 16.25
C LYS A 22 -20.73 -3.82 15.69
N GLU A 23 -22.04 -3.88 15.48
CA GLU A 23 -22.70 -5.05 14.90
C GLU A 23 -22.17 -5.38 13.49
N GLN A 24 -21.91 -4.38 12.64
CA GLN A 24 -21.30 -4.62 11.33
C GLN A 24 -19.88 -5.20 11.43
N LEU A 25 -19.07 -4.73 12.37
CA LEU A 25 -17.73 -5.26 12.60
C LEU A 25 -17.79 -6.69 13.13
N GLU A 26 -18.69 -7.00 14.07
CA GLU A 26 -18.88 -8.36 14.59
C GLU A 26 -19.35 -9.31 13.49
N ARG A 27 -20.30 -8.90 12.64
CA ARG A 27 -20.72 -9.68 11.46
C ARG A 27 -19.59 -9.88 10.46
N SER A 28 -18.73 -8.88 10.26
CA SER A 28 -17.57 -8.99 9.38
C SER A 28 -16.56 -9.98 9.93
N LYS A 29 -16.28 -9.92 11.24
CA LYS A 29 -15.45 -10.89 11.95
C LYS A 29 -15.98 -12.31 11.79
N ASP A 30 -17.27 -12.53 12.06
CA ASP A 30 -17.89 -13.86 12.00
C ASP A 30 -18.09 -14.38 10.56
N GLY A 31 -17.86 -13.53 9.56
CA GLY A 31 -17.98 -13.84 8.14
C GLY A 31 -16.64 -13.81 7.40
N MET A 32 -16.67 -13.39 6.13
CA MET A 32 -15.47 -13.36 5.28
C MET A 32 -14.34 -12.50 5.88
N GLY A 33 -14.65 -11.46 6.65
CA GLY A 33 -13.64 -10.56 7.21
C GLY A 33 -12.70 -11.20 8.24
N GLY A 34 -13.14 -12.25 8.92
CA GLY A 34 -12.30 -13.02 9.87
C GLY A 34 -11.84 -14.39 9.36
N HIS A 35 -12.37 -14.86 8.23
CA HIS A 35 -12.27 -16.27 7.82
C HIS A 35 -11.84 -16.48 6.35
N LEU A 36 -11.61 -15.45 5.55
CA LEU A 36 -11.26 -15.65 4.13
C LEU A 36 -9.97 -16.48 3.88
N PRO A 37 -8.90 -16.41 4.71
CA PRO A 37 -7.71 -17.25 4.57
C PRO A 37 -8.00 -18.75 4.69
N GLU A 38 -9.06 -19.12 5.42
CA GLU A 38 -9.48 -20.52 5.59
C GLU A 38 -10.30 -21.01 4.39
N ILE A 39 -11.04 -20.09 3.76
CA ILE A 39 -11.93 -20.38 2.64
C ILE A 39 -11.18 -20.39 1.30
N GLU A 40 -10.29 -19.42 1.10
CA GLU A 40 -9.55 -19.21 -0.15
C GLU A 40 -8.07 -18.89 0.14
N PRO A 41 -7.29 -19.88 0.64
CA PRO A 41 -5.89 -19.67 1.02
C PRO A 41 -5.03 -19.20 -0.16
N GLY A 42 -5.26 -19.72 -1.37
CA GLY A 42 -4.45 -19.43 -2.56
C GLY A 42 -4.48 -17.95 -2.98
N MET A 43 -5.62 -17.27 -2.82
CA MET A 43 -5.75 -15.84 -3.13
C MET A 43 -5.47 -14.94 -1.93
N ILE A 44 -5.58 -15.45 -0.70
CA ILE A 44 -5.52 -14.63 0.51
C ILE A 44 -4.30 -14.93 1.35
N ALA A 45 -4.13 -16.14 1.87
CA ALA A 45 -3.04 -16.47 2.79
C ALA A 45 -1.69 -16.53 2.08
N ASP A 46 -1.68 -17.15 0.90
CA ASP A 46 -0.47 -17.59 0.23
C ASP A 46 0.31 -16.51 -0.56
N PRO A 47 -0.30 -15.45 -1.15
CA PRO A 47 0.41 -14.60 -2.11
C PRO A 47 1.72 -13.97 -1.62
N TYR A 48 1.80 -13.51 -0.36
CA TYR A 48 3.02 -12.90 0.19
C TYR A 48 3.98 -13.91 0.84
N ILE A 49 3.51 -15.12 1.11
CA ILE A 49 4.26 -16.16 1.84
C ILE A 49 4.87 -17.16 0.84
N HIS A 50 4.04 -17.68 -0.05
CA HIS A 50 4.37 -18.71 -1.02
C HIS A 50 4.52 -18.16 -2.43
N LYS A 51 4.22 -16.87 -2.65
CA LYS A 51 4.32 -16.21 -3.95
C LYS A 51 3.55 -16.98 -5.02
N THR A 52 2.33 -17.39 -4.67
CA THR A 52 1.45 -18.15 -5.54
C THR A 52 1.17 -17.35 -6.81
N VAL A 53 1.19 -18.06 -7.93
CA VAL A 53 0.92 -17.51 -9.26
C VAL A 53 -0.38 -18.10 -9.77
N VAL A 54 -1.21 -17.27 -10.41
CA VAL A 54 -2.42 -17.76 -11.07
C VAL A 54 -2.05 -18.18 -12.48
N LYS A 55 -2.43 -19.40 -12.85
CA LYS A 55 -2.31 -19.86 -14.23
C LYS A 55 -3.33 -19.13 -15.10
N GLN A 56 -2.85 -18.48 -16.15
CA GLN A 56 -3.67 -17.94 -17.22
C GLN A 56 -4.31 -19.09 -18.01
N TRP A 57 -5.42 -18.76 -18.69
CA TRP A 57 -6.16 -19.71 -19.52
C TRP A 57 -5.30 -20.31 -20.65
N ASP A 58 -4.30 -19.57 -21.12
CA ASP A 58 -3.35 -19.99 -22.15
C ASP A 58 -2.12 -20.73 -21.59
N GLY A 59 -2.07 -20.99 -20.28
CA GLY A 59 -0.95 -21.64 -19.60
C GLY A 59 0.16 -20.70 -19.13
N GLY A 60 0.04 -19.39 -19.33
CA GLY A 60 0.93 -18.39 -18.73
C GLY A 60 0.77 -18.30 -17.20
N GLU A 61 1.70 -17.65 -16.51
CA GLU A 61 1.60 -17.37 -15.07
C GLU A 61 1.48 -15.86 -14.84
N ILE A 62 0.51 -15.43 -14.04
CA ILE A 62 0.40 -14.03 -13.60
C ILE A 62 1.11 -13.90 -12.25
N SER A 63 2.38 -13.51 -12.30
CA SER A 63 3.12 -13.20 -11.09
C SER A 63 2.47 -12.05 -10.34
N GLY A 64 2.33 -12.21 -9.03
CA GLY A 64 1.82 -11.19 -8.13
C GLY A 64 0.33 -10.88 -8.19
N TRP A 65 -0.49 -11.58 -9.00
CA TRP A 65 -1.93 -11.32 -9.11
C TRP A 65 -2.68 -11.32 -7.75
N GLY A 66 -2.28 -12.16 -6.79
CA GLY A 66 -2.90 -12.19 -5.46
C GLY A 66 -2.53 -11.03 -4.54
N ALA A 67 -1.56 -10.18 -4.91
CA ALA A 67 -0.97 -9.18 -4.02
C ALA A 67 -1.95 -8.12 -3.53
N GLU A 68 -2.79 -7.60 -4.43
CA GLU A 68 -3.82 -6.61 -4.08
C GLU A 68 -4.86 -7.21 -3.14
N ILE A 69 -5.39 -8.38 -3.49
CA ILE A 69 -6.51 -9.02 -2.80
C ILE A 69 -6.05 -9.44 -1.40
N SER A 70 -4.93 -10.15 -1.30
CA SER A 70 -4.32 -10.55 -0.03
C SER A 70 -3.94 -9.34 0.81
N GLY A 71 -3.24 -8.35 0.23
CA GLY A 71 -2.78 -7.17 0.95
C GLY A 71 -3.93 -6.33 1.52
N ASN A 72 -4.99 -6.09 0.72
CA ASN A 72 -6.17 -5.37 1.19
C ASN A 72 -6.97 -6.18 2.22
N TYR A 73 -7.06 -7.51 2.07
CA TYR A 73 -7.70 -8.36 3.07
C TYR A 73 -6.98 -8.24 4.42
N TYR A 74 -5.66 -8.43 4.45
CA TYR A 74 -4.91 -8.36 5.71
C TYR A 74 -4.90 -6.95 6.30
N ALA A 75 -4.87 -5.90 5.47
CA ALA A 75 -5.08 -4.54 5.95
C ALA A 75 -6.44 -4.38 6.65
N GLY A 76 -7.50 -4.98 6.11
CA GLY A 76 -8.83 -5.03 6.73
C GLY A 76 -8.88 -5.86 8.01
N LEU A 77 -8.34 -7.08 7.98
CA LEU A 77 -8.28 -8.00 9.12
C LEU A 77 -7.56 -7.36 10.30
N ILE A 78 -6.41 -6.74 10.07
CA ILE A 78 -5.62 -6.05 11.11
C ILE A 78 -6.44 -4.92 11.71
N GLN A 79 -7.02 -4.05 10.88
CA GLN A 79 -7.87 -2.96 11.37
C GLN A 79 -9.07 -3.48 12.17
N LEU A 80 -9.71 -4.55 11.71
CA LEU A 80 -10.83 -5.19 12.38
C LEU A 80 -10.42 -5.77 13.74
N ALA A 81 -9.31 -6.52 13.79
CA ALA A 81 -8.75 -7.13 14.98
C ALA A 81 -8.51 -6.10 16.10
N PHE A 82 -7.78 -5.03 15.79
CA PHE A 82 -7.44 -4.01 16.78
C PHE A 82 -8.59 -3.05 17.11
N THR A 83 -9.55 -2.86 16.19
CA THR A 83 -10.75 -2.04 16.47
C THR A 83 -11.72 -2.76 17.40
N LEU A 84 -11.92 -4.07 17.21
CA LEU A 84 -12.75 -4.91 18.08
C LEU A 84 -12.03 -5.35 19.36
N ASP A 85 -10.70 -5.17 19.41
CA ASP A 85 -9.84 -5.68 20.49
C ASP A 85 -9.93 -7.21 20.61
N ASP A 86 -9.92 -7.89 19.46
CA ASP A 86 -10.19 -9.32 19.36
C ASP A 86 -8.90 -10.15 19.31
N GLU A 87 -8.67 -10.96 20.35
CA GLU A 87 -7.44 -11.75 20.50
C GLU A 87 -7.27 -12.83 19.43
N GLU A 88 -8.36 -13.40 18.90
CA GLU A 88 -8.28 -14.41 17.85
C GLU A 88 -7.82 -13.78 16.53
N LEU A 89 -8.46 -12.68 16.11
CA LEU A 89 -8.08 -11.98 14.89
C LEU A 89 -6.67 -11.37 14.99
N LYS A 90 -6.27 -10.87 16.18
CA LYS A 90 -4.89 -10.39 16.41
C LYS A 90 -3.88 -11.52 16.21
N ARG A 91 -4.16 -12.73 16.70
CA ARG A 91 -3.29 -13.89 16.49
C ARG A 91 -3.17 -14.23 15.00
N LYS A 92 -4.29 -14.27 14.26
CA LYS A 92 -4.27 -14.50 12.80
C LYS A 92 -3.44 -13.44 12.06
N ALA A 93 -3.55 -12.17 12.47
CA ALA A 93 -2.74 -11.09 11.93
C ALA A 93 -1.24 -11.27 12.22
N GLU A 94 -0.85 -11.57 13.47
CA GLU A 94 0.54 -11.83 13.86
C GLU A 94 1.14 -13.00 13.08
N GLU A 95 0.40 -14.11 12.95
CA GLU A 95 0.84 -15.30 12.19
C GLU A 95 1.16 -14.96 10.73
N TRP A 96 0.29 -14.18 10.07
CA TRP A 96 0.54 -13.73 8.71
C TRP A 96 1.72 -12.76 8.63
N VAL A 97 1.80 -11.77 9.52
CA VAL A 97 2.91 -10.81 9.57
C VAL A 97 4.23 -11.55 9.71
N ASP A 98 4.36 -12.44 10.69
CA ASP A 98 5.58 -13.21 10.93
C ASP A 98 5.96 -14.11 9.75
N ALA A 99 4.99 -14.67 9.05
CA ALA A 99 5.24 -15.46 7.85
C ALA A 99 5.73 -14.59 6.68
N VAL A 100 5.13 -13.42 6.48
CA VAL A 100 5.54 -12.46 5.44
C VAL A 100 6.94 -11.93 5.69
N LEU A 101 7.29 -11.56 6.92
CA LEU A 101 8.62 -11.03 7.23
C LEU A 101 9.74 -12.02 6.86
N LYS A 102 9.49 -13.33 6.99
CA LYS A 102 10.45 -14.39 6.63
C LYS A 102 10.72 -14.49 5.12
N THR A 103 9.88 -13.88 4.27
CA THR A 103 10.04 -13.90 2.81
C THR A 103 10.82 -12.70 2.28
N GLN A 104 11.20 -11.75 3.15
CA GLN A 104 11.95 -10.57 2.73
C GLN A 104 13.31 -10.96 2.16
N ARG A 105 13.59 -10.47 0.95
CA ARG A 105 14.87 -10.73 0.28
C ARG A 105 16.04 -10.00 0.95
N PRO A 106 17.29 -10.46 0.73
CA PRO A 106 18.49 -9.77 1.21
C PRO A 106 18.60 -8.31 0.72
N ASP A 107 18.14 -8.01 -0.50
CA ASP A 107 18.14 -6.67 -1.08
C ASP A 107 16.99 -5.78 -0.60
N GLY A 108 16.08 -6.30 0.23
CA GLY A 108 15.01 -5.55 0.88
C GLY A 108 13.64 -5.71 0.24
N TYR A 109 13.52 -6.27 -0.97
CA TYR A 109 12.22 -6.49 -1.61
C TYR A 109 11.37 -7.45 -0.77
N LEU A 110 10.11 -7.07 -0.55
CA LEU A 110 9.12 -7.84 0.18
C LEU A 110 7.78 -7.77 -0.56
N GLY A 111 7.59 -8.70 -1.48
CA GLY A 111 6.40 -8.75 -2.32
C GLY A 111 6.19 -10.12 -2.93
N THR A 112 5.20 -10.20 -3.81
CA THR A 112 4.63 -11.46 -4.32
C THR A 112 5.29 -11.96 -5.60
N TYR A 113 6.22 -11.20 -6.19
CA TYR A 113 6.88 -11.60 -7.43
C TYR A 113 7.98 -12.66 -7.18
N ASN A 114 8.05 -13.63 -8.10
CA ASN A 114 9.06 -14.69 -8.14
C ASN A 114 10.16 -14.37 -9.14
N GLU A 115 11.41 -14.48 -8.70
CA GLU A 115 12.61 -14.40 -9.55
C GLU A 115 12.87 -15.74 -10.29
N PRO A 116 13.61 -15.76 -11.41
CA PRO A 116 14.38 -14.66 -12.02
C PRO A 116 13.64 -13.85 -13.10
N ASP A 117 12.48 -14.31 -13.58
CA ASP A 117 11.74 -13.65 -14.68
C ASP A 117 10.67 -12.66 -14.16
N ALA A 118 10.85 -12.14 -12.94
CA ALA A 118 9.95 -11.18 -12.34
C ALA A 118 9.88 -9.92 -13.20
N LYS A 119 8.69 -9.57 -13.68
CA LYS A 119 8.45 -8.30 -14.36
C LYS A 119 8.35 -7.15 -13.35
N ILE A 120 9.47 -6.87 -12.71
CA ILE A 120 9.57 -5.99 -11.54
C ILE A 120 9.18 -4.53 -11.81
N TYR A 121 9.08 -4.11 -13.07
CA TYR A 121 8.67 -2.75 -13.48
C TYR A 121 7.20 -2.67 -13.90
N GLU A 122 6.40 -3.70 -13.61
CA GLU A 122 4.96 -3.68 -13.85
C GLU A 122 4.21 -2.89 -12.80
N ASP A 123 3.17 -2.19 -13.25
CA ASP A 123 2.26 -1.41 -12.41
C ASP A 123 1.74 -2.23 -11.22
N TYR A 124 1.41 -3.49 -11.47
CA TYR A 124 0.87 -4.41 -10.47
C TYR A 124 1.88 -4.76 -9.37
N ASN A 125 3.18 -4.74 -9.64
CA ASN A 125 4.19 -4.92 -8.61
C ASN A 125 4.14 -3.79 -7.58
N ALA A 126 4.16 -2.53 -8.04
CA ALA A 126 4.09 -1.36 -7.16
C ALA A 126 2.72 -1.25 -6.46
N TRP A 127 1.63 -1.49 -7.20
CA TRP A 127 0.26 -1.48 -6.66
C TRP A 127 0.07 -2.55 -5.59
N GLY A 128 0.38 -3.80 -5.91
CA GLY A 128 0.27 -4.93 -5.00
C GLY A 128 1.11 -4.71 -3.74
N ASN A 129 2.39 -4.36 -3.90
CA ASN A 129 3.25 -4.05 -2.75
C ASN A 129 2.67 -2.94 -1.88
N ALA A 130 2.09 -1.87 -2.46
CA ALA A 130 1.49 -0.83 -1.65
C ALA A 130 0.33 -1.34 -0.78
N CYS A 131 -0.50 -2.24 -1.29
CA CYS A 131 -1.55 -2.91 -0.52
C CYS A 131 -0.98 -3.73 0.65
N GLY A 132 -0.01 -4.59 0.41
CA GLY A 132 0.61 -5.42 1.45
C GLY A 132 1.40 -4.62 2.48
N MET A 133 2.17 -3.62 2.03
CA MET A 133 2.93 -2.74 2.92
C MET A 133 2.00 -1.93 3.81
N ARG A 134 0.83 -1.49 3.31
CA ARG A 134 -0.17 -0.80 4.14
C ARG A 134 -0.67 -1.72 5.27
N ALA A 135 -0.89 -3.01 5.01
CA ALA A 135 -1.25 -3.98 6.04
C ALA A 135 -0.18 -4.06 7.14
N LEU A 136 1.09 -4.22 6.75
CA LEU A 136 2.21 -4.25 7.70
C LEU A 136 2.34 -2.93 8.49
N LEU A 137 2.11 -1.79 7.84
CA LEU A 137 2.13 -0.49 8.51
C LEU A 137 1.00 -0.33 9.53
N PHE A 138 -0.22 -0.79 9.23
CA PHE A 138 -1.30 -0.83 10.23
C PHE A 138 -0.95 -1.72 11.42
N TYR A 139 -0.30 -2.86 11.16
CA TYR A 139 0.17 -3.74 12.22
C TYR A 139 1.20 -3.06 13.12
N TYR A 140 2.18 -2.39 12.51
CA TYR A 140 3.16 -1.59 13.21
C TYR A 140 2.53 -0.45 14.03
N GLU A 141 1.53 0.26 13.49
CA GLU A 141 0.83 1.32 14.22
C GLU A 141 0.11 0.79 15.47
N ALA A 142 -0.44 -0.41 15.40
CA ALA A 142 -1.16 -1.02 16.51
C ALA A 142 -0.24 -1.62 17.58
N THR A 143 0.95 -2.10 17.21
CA THR A 143 1.83 -2.89 18.09
C THR A 143 3.14 -2.22 18.47
N GLY A 144 3.63 -1.29 17.64
CA GLY A 144 4.96 -0.70 17.77
C GLY A 144 6.12 -1.63 17.40
N ARG A 145 5.85 -2.82 16.81
CA ARG A 145 6.88 -3.80 16.42
C ARG A 145 7.83 -3.24 15.36
N GLN A 146 9.05 -2.89 15.76
CA GLN A 146 10.01 -2.21 14.89
C GLN A 146 10.49 -3.07 13.72
N ASP A 147 10.59 -4.38 13.89
CA ASP A 147 11.01 -5.29 12.83
C ASP A 147 10.03 -5.30 11.64
N VAL A 148 8.73 -5.10 11.91
CA VAL A 148 7.70 -4.92 10.88
C VAL A 148 7.92 -3.62 10.11
N PHE A 149 8.19 -2.52 10.83
CA PHE A 149 8.48 -1.23 10.20
C PHE A 149 9.77 -1.28 9.38
N ASP A 150 10.83 -1.88 9.92
CA ASP A 150 12.12 -2.02 9.25
C ASP A 150 11.98 -2.82 7.95
N ALA A 151 11.14 -3.86 7.94
CA ALA A 151 10.86 -4.62 6.73
C ALA A 151 10.17 -3.76 5.67
N VAL A 152 9.13 -3.00 6.03
CA VAL A 152 8.48 -2.07 5.08
C VAL A 152 9.48 -1.02 4.58
N TYR A 153 10.26 -0.42 5.48
CA TYR A 153 11.26 0.58 5.15
C TYR A 153 12.31 0.06 4.16
N ARG A 154 12.84 -1.16 4.38
CA ARG A 154 13.76 -1.82 3.45
C ARG A 154 13.13 -2.06 2.07
N CYS A 155 11.85 -2.43 2.03
CA CYS A 155 11.12 -2.58 0.76
C CYS A 155 10.94 -1.23 0.05
N MET A 156 10.63 -0.16 0.79
CA MET A 156 10.51 1.19 0.21
C MET A 156 11.84 1.72 -0.32
N LEU A 157 12.97 1.41 0.35
CA LEU A 157 14.30 1.71 -0.18
C LEU A 157 14.63 0.91 -1.44
N TRP A 158 14.17 -0.34 -1.52
CA TRP A 158 14.30 -1.14 -2.72
C TRP A 158 13.56 -0.47 -3.89
N PHE A 159 12.31 -0.03 -3.71
CA PHE A 159 11.58 0.69 -4.75
C PHE A 159 12.25 2.02 -5.11
N ALA A 160 12.68 2.82 -4.13
CA ALA A 160 13.37 4.09 -4.38
C ALA A 160 14.65 3.92 -5.22
N LYS A 161 15.35 2.79 -5.07
CA LYS A 161 16.53 2.45 -5.87
C LYS A 161 16.17 1.90 -7.24
N VAL A 162 15.36 0.84 -7.27
CA VAL A 162 15.11 0.02 -8.47
C VAL A 162 14.17 0.73 -9.43
N TRP A 163 13.17 1.46 -8.93
CA TRP A 163 12.19 2.20 -9.74
C TRP A 163 12.59 3.67 -10.01
N SER A 164 13.88 3.99 -9.89
CA SER A 164 14.41 5.33 -10.21
C SER A 164 14.41 5.60 -11.72
N GLY A 165 14.46 6.88 -12.11
CA GLY A 165 14.40 7.33 -13.49
C GLY A 165 13.07 6.98 -14.18
N GLU A 166 13.18 6.34 -15.35
CA GLU A 166 12.05 5.99 -16.21
C GLU A 166 11.38 4.64 -15.84
N HIS A 167 11.85 3.95 -14.80
CA HIS A 167 11.32 2.67 -14.34
C HIS A 167 10.05 2.83 -13.48
N LYS A 168 9.10 3.61 -13.97
CA LYS A 168 7.82 3.93 -13.31
C LYS A 168 6.67 3.67 -14.28
N THR A 169 5.45 3.67 -13.76
CA THR A 169 4.23 3.51 -14.54
C THR A 169 3.33 4.72 -14.38
N CYS A 170 2.54 5.05 -15.40
CA CYS A 170 1.67 6.22 -15.40
C CYS A 170 0.22 5.93 -14.93
N TYR A 171 0.00 4.78 -14.29
CA TYR A 171 -1.32 4.29 -13.89
C TYR A 171 -1.45 4.17 -12.36
N ALA A 172 -1.69 2.98 -11.80
CA ALA A 172 -2.06 2.80 -10.40
C ALA A 172 -0.85 2.55 -9.49
N GLY A 173 0.30 2.15 -10.06
CA GLY A 173 1.54 1.88 -9.34
C GLY A 173 2.08 3.06 -8.52
N ALA A 174 1.64 4.29 -8.82
CA ALA A 174 1.93 5.49 -8.02
C ALA A 174 1.48 5.35 -6.55
N LEU A 175 0.58 4.41 -6.22
CA LEU A 175 0.15 4.13 -4.86
C LEU A 175 1.32 3.79 -3.92
N ILE A 176 2.42 3.25 -4.44
CA ILE A 176 3.63 2.95 -3.66
C ILE A 176 4.22 4.17 -2.97
N THR A 177 3.93 5.39 -3.46
CA THR A 177 4.37 6.64 -2.83
C THR A 177 3.76 6.83 -1.43
N GLU A 178 2.60 6.23 -1.12
CA GLU A 178 1.97 6.31 0.20
C GLU A 178 2.82 5.65 1.30
N PRO A 179 3.17 4.34 1.22
CA PRO A 179 4.07 3.73 2.20
C PRO A 179 5.49 4.32 2.17
N VAL A 180 5.99 4.79 1.01
CA VAL A 180 7.26 5.52 0.91
C VAL A 180 7.24 6.79 1.78
N LEU A 181 6.20 7.62 1.64
CA LEU A 181 6.07 8.87 2.39
C LEU A 181 5.83 8.57 3.88
N TYR A 182 5.09 7.52 4.22
CA TYR A 182 4.93 7.07 5.60
C TYR A 182 6.28 6.74 6.25
N CYS A 183 7.14 6.00 5.54
CA CYS A 183 8.49 5.69 5.99
C CYS A 183 9.34 6.96 6.11
N TYR A 184 9.28 7.85 5.12
CA TYR A 184 9.98 9.15 5.16
C TYR A 184 9.60 9.97 6.40
N GLU A 185 8.31 10.04 6.75
CA GLU A 185 7.85 10.80 7.91
C GLU A 185 8.46 10.35 9.24
N ARG A 186 8.86 9.08 9.33
CA ARG A 186 9.43 8.46 10.53
C ARG A 186 10.96 8.41 10.52
N THR A 187 11.57 8.21 9.36
CA THR A 187 13.04 8.07 9.24
C THR A 187 13.74 9.38 8.90
N GLY A 188 13.06 10.30 8.19
CA GLY A 188 13.69 11.46 7.56
C GLY A 188 14.61 11.12 6.38
N ASP A 189 14.57 9.89 5.87
CA ASP A 189 15.42 9.46 4.77
C ASP A 189 15.01 10.13 3.46
N ARG A 190 15.86 11.05 3.00
CA ARG A 190 15.62 11.84 1.79
C ARG A 190 15.49 11.02 0.52
N ARG A 191 16.08 9.82 0.45
CA ARG A 191 15.96 8.92 -0.72
C ARG A 191 14.50 8.59 -1.01
N LEU A 192 13.70 8.41 0.04
CA LEU A 192 12.27 8.12 -0.05
C LEU A 192 11.49 9.34 -0.55
N LEU A 193 11.79 10.52 0.00
CA LEU A 193 11.13 11.75 -0.44
C LEU A 193 11.47 12.08 -1.90
N GLU A 194 12.74 11.97 -2.27
CA GLU A 194 13.23 12.23 -3.63
C GLU A 194 12.54 11.30 -4.63
N PHE A 195 12.41 10.01 -4.32
CA PHE A 195 11.65 9.07 -5.15
C PHE A 195 10.17 9.47 -5.29
N ALA A 196 9.50 9.88 -4.19
CA ALA A 196 8.10 10.27 -4.24
C ALA A 196 7.87 11.54 -5.08
N GLU A 197 8.74 12.54 -4.95
CA GLU A 197 8.68 13.74 -5.79
C GLU A 197 9.00 13.42 -7.26
N GLU A 198 10.00 12.58 -7.51
CA GLU A 198 10.36 12.12 -8.86
C GLU A 198 9.21 11.38 -9.54
N TYR A 199 8.48 10.53 -8.81
CA TYR A 199 7.28 9.87 -9.33
C TYR A 199 6.19 10.87 -9.70
N ALA A 200 5.96 11.88 -8.86
CA ALA A 200 4.99 12.94 -9.15
C ALA A 200 5.35 13.73 -10.42
N GLU A 201 6.63 14.06 -10.63
CA GLU A 201 7.10 14.71 -11.85
C GLU A 201 7.04 13.78 -13.08
N TYR A 202 7.29 12.47 -12.89
CA TYR A 202 7.09 11.47 -13.94
C TYR A 202 5.63 11.44 -14.41
N LEU A 203 4.66 11.42 -13.50
CA LEU A 203 3.24 11.47 -13.87
C LEU A 203 2.89 12.71 -14.68
N CYS A 204 3.46 13.88 -14.38
CA CYS A 204 3.24 15.10 -15.16
C CYS A 204 3.67 14.99 -16.62
N LYS A 205 4.70 14.18 -16.91
CA LYS A 205 5.24 13.99 -18.25
C LYS A 205 4.62 12.82 -19.00
N HIS A 206 4.17 11.79 -18.27
CA HIS A 206 3.79 10.50 -18.84
C HIS A 206 2.34 10.10 -18.59
N THR A 207 1.54 10.93 -17.91
CA THR A 207 0.11 10.63 -17.70
C THR A 207 -0.62 10.43 -19.02
N ILE A 208 -1.37 9.34 -19.11
CA ILE A 208 -2.31 9.05 -20.21
C ILE A 208 -3.77 9.22 -19.76
N PHE A 209 -3.98 9.54 -18.48
CA PHE A 209 -5.26 9.54 -17.80
C PHE A 209 -5.56 10.85 -17.07
N ALA A 210 -4.87 11.95 -17.42
CA ALA A 210 -5.00 13.25 -16.74
C ALA A 210 -5.00 13.13 -15.20
N ASN A 211 -4.03 12.37 -14.68
CA ASN A 211 -3.92 11.97 -13.28
C ASN A 211 -2.64 12.53 -12.61
N SER A 212 -2.05 13.57 -13.19
CA SER A 212 -0.93 14.28 -12.59
C SER A 212 -1.40 15.40 -11.67
N TYR A 213 -0.53 15.89 -10.78
CA TYR A 213 -0.89 17.02 -9.92
C TYR A 213 -1.16 18.31 -10.72
N LEU A 214 -0.59 18.45 -11.92
CA LEU A 214 -0.88 19.60 -12.80
C LEU A 214 -2.29 19.55 -13.39
N ASP A 215 -2.81 18.35 -13.68
CA ASP A 215 -4.18 18.19 -14.16
C ASP A 215 -5.22 18.65 -13.13
N PHE A 216 -4.94 18.47 -11.84
CA PHE A 216 -5.84 18.92 -10.77
C PHE A 216 -5.81 20.43 -10.54
N THR A 217 -4.80 21.12 -11.07
CA THR A 217 -4.76 22.60 -11.06
C THR A 217 -5.35 23.22 -12.32
N ASP A 218 -5.70 22.42 -13.32
CA ASP A 218 -6.30 22.93 -14.56
C ASP A 218 -7.75 23.39 -14.27
N PRO A 219 -8.10 24.67 -14.53
CA PRO A 219 -9.46 25.15 -14.30
C PRO A 219 -10.48 24.52 -15.25
N LYS A 220 -10.05 23.83 -16.30
CA LYS A 220 -10.95 23.14 -17.24
C LYS A 220 -11.31 21.76 -16.72
N LEU A 221 -12.61 21.47 -16.70
CA LEU A 221 -13.10 20.11 -16.48
C LEU A 221 -12.70 19.23 -17.67
N LYS A 222 -11.80 18.28 -17.44
CA LYS A 222 -11.42 17.26 -18.42
C LYS A 222 -12.19 15.99 -18.15
N TYR A 223 -12.78 15.41 -19.20
CA TYR A 223 -13.30 14.06 -19.11
C TYR A 223 -12.15 13.10 -18.79
N ASN A 224 -12.36 12.21 -17.81
CA ASN A 224 -11.36 11.26 -17.36
C ASN A 224 -11.93 9.85 -17.41
N ALA A 225 -11.37 9.01 -18.28
CA ALA A 225 -11.78 7.60 -18.46
C ALA A 225 -10.95 6.63 -17.62
N ASN A 226 -10.16 7.13 -16.66
CA ASN A 226 -9.34 6.31 -15.80
C ASN A 226 -10.20 5.39 -14.91
N HIS A 227 -9.64 4.24 -14.57
CA HIS A 227 -10.23 3.35 -13.59
C HIS A 227 -10.36 4.06 -12.24
N THR A 228 -11.55 4.02 -11.65
CA THR A 228 -11.90 4.82 -10.46
C THR A 228 -10.93 4.61 -9.30
N ALA A 229 -10.46 3.38 -9.07
CA ALA A 229 -9.51 3.11 -7.98
C ALA A 229 -8.13 3.76 -8.24
N ALA A 230 -7.66 3.72 -9.49
CA ALA A 230 -6.39 4.34 -9.88
C ALA A 230 -6.48 5.87 -9.83
N TYR A 231 -7.60 6.44 -10.29
CA TYR A 231 -7.87 7.86 -10.15
C TYR A 231 -7.93 8.30 -8.67
N GLY A 232 -8.59 7.49 -7.83
CA GLY A 232 -8.65 7.71 -6.38
C GLY A 232 -7.27 7.76 -5.72
N VAL A 233 -6.28 7.01 -6.21
CA VAL A 233 -4.89 7.12 -5.75
C VAL A 233 -4.28 8.44 -6.19
N ALA A 234 -4.41 8.79 -7.47
CA ALA A 234 -3.81 9.99 -8.03
C ALA A 234 -4.28 11.27 -7.32
N VAL A 235 -5.58 11.41 -7.05
CA VAL A 235 -6.13 12.61 -6.39
C VAL A 235 -5.61 12.83 -4.96
N ARG A 236 -5.12 11.78 -4.28
CA ARG A 236 -4.57 11.89 -2.92
C ARG A 236 -3.09 12.28 -2.91
N LEU A 237 -2.36 11.99 -3.99
CA LEU A 237 -0.91 12.15 -4.06
C LEU A 237 -0.44 13.59 -3.76
N PRO A 238 -1.06 14.66 -4.30
CA PRO A 238 -0.62 16.02 -3.99
C PRO A 238 -0.73 16.33 -2.48
N ALA A 239 -1.81 15.89 -1.82
CA ALA A 239 -1.98 16.13 -0.39
C ALA A 239 -0.90 15.43 0.46
N LEU A 240 -0.54 14.20 0.10
CA LEU A 240 0.55 13.45 0.74
C LEU A 240 1.91 14.15 0.55
N LEU A 241 2.21 14.60 -0.67
CA LEU A 241 3.44 15.34 -0.96
C LEU A 241 3.48 16.70 -0.27
N TYR A 242 2.36 17.40 -0.16
CA TYR A 242 2.29 18.63 0.62
C TYR A 242 2.58 18.37 2.10
N ALA A 243 1.98 17.34 2.68
CA ALA A 243 2.23 16.97 4.08
C ALA A 243 3.72 16.71 4.34
N ALA A 244 4.42 16.08 3.40
CA ALA A 244 5.85 15.79 3.52
C ALA A 244 6.75 17.01 3.24
N THR A 245 6.40 17.85 2.26
CA THR A 245 7.31 18.89 1.71
C THR A 245 6.98 20.32 2.10
N GLY A 246 5.70 20.62 2.33
CA GLY A 246 5.19 21.98 2.49
C GLY A 246 5.16 22.81 1.20
N LYS A 247 5.44 22.23 0.03
CA LYS A 247 5.48 22.95 -1.25
C LYS A 247 4.05 23.32 -1.67
N LYS A 248 3.79 24.63 -1.82
CA LYS A 248 2.47 25.19 -2.16
C LYS A 248 1.87 24.58 -3.43
N LYS A 249 2.69 24.24 -4.44
CA LYS A 249 2.21 23.61 -5.69
C LYS A 249 1.41 22.33 -5.46
N TYR A 250 1.74 21.56 -4.42
CA TYR A 250 1.01 20.34 -4.09
C TYR A 250 -0.27 20.63 -3.31
N LEU A 251 -0.26 21.65 -2.44
CA LEU A 251 -1.46 22.11 -1.74
C LEU A 251 -2.50 22.67 -2.71
N ASP A 252 -2.06 23.46 -3.71
CA ASP A 252 -2.95 24.04 -4.72
C ASP A 252 -3.61 22.97 -5.60
N ALA A 253 -3.01 21.78 -5.68
CA ALA A 253 -3.49 20.63 -6.44
C ALA A 253 -4.29 19.61 -5.59
N SER A 254 -4.50 19.88 -4.30
CA SER A 254 -5.20 19.02 -3.33
C SER A 254 -6.62 19.52 -3.07
#